data_AF-A0A357K5D1-F1
#
_entry.id   AF-A0A357K5D1-F1
#
_cell.length_a   1.000
_cell.length_b   1.000
_cell.length_c   1.000
_cell.angle_alpha   90.00
_cell.angle_beta   90.00
_cell.angle_gamma   90.00
#
_symmetry.space_group_name_H-M   'P 1'
#
loop_
_entity.id
_entity.type
_entity.pdbx_description
1 polymer ?
#
loop_
_entity_poly.entity_id
_entity_poly.type
_entity_poly.pdbx_seq_one_letter_code
_entity_poly.pdbx_strand_id
1 'polypeptide(L)' 'GGEPHVIEINTVPGFSAQSIIPQQAEVAGMDKTALISRLIDAAFRSHQA' A
#
# COMPACT_ATOMS: atom_id res chain seq x y z
N GLY A 1 -15.35 -17.13 17.78
CA GLY A 1 -14.03 -16.57 17.45
C GLY A 1 -13.77 -16.55 15.96
N GLY A 2 -14.71 -16.07 15.14
CA GLY A 2 -14.55 -15.89 13.69
C GLY A 2 -14.76 -14.45 13.25
N GLU A 3 -14.91 -13.53 14.20
CA GLU A 3 -15.08 -12.11 13.91
C GLU A 3 -13.69 -11.46 13.86
N PRO A 4 -13.36 -10.71 12.79
CA PRO A 4 -12.09 -10.02 12.70
C PRO A 4 -12.08 -8.80 13.64
N HIS A 5 -10.96 -8.61 14.33
CA HIS A 5 -10.73 -7.43 15.17
C HIS A 5 -9.54 -6.65 14.61
N VAL A 6 -9.71 -5.33 14.46
CA VAL A 6 -8.62 -4.44 14.04
C VAL A 6 -7.71 -4.18 15.23
N ILE A 7 -6.43 -4.46 15.06
CA ILE A 7 -5.41 -4.23 16.10
C ILE A 7 -4.78 -2.85 15.90
N GLU A 8 -4.37 -2.54 14.67
CA GLU A 8 -3.72 -1.29 14.32
C GLU A 8 -3.87 -0.96 12.82
N ILE A 9 -3.52 0.28 12.47
CA ILE A 9 -3.42 0.75 11.09
C ILE A 9 -2.02 1.36 10.90
N ASN A 10 -1.21 0.74 10.05
CA ASN A 10 0.10 1.25 9.69
C ASN A 10 -0.04 2.28 8.56
N THR A 11 0.11 3.57 8.88
CA THR A 11 0.06 4.66 7.88
C THR A 11 1.31 4.71 7.00
N VAL A 12 2.44 4.19 7.50
CA VAL A 12 3.69 4.01 6.75
C VAL A 12 4.16 2.56 6.93
N PRO A 13 3.64 1.62 6.14
CA PRO A 13 4.00 0.21 6.25
C PRO A 13 5.42 -0.04 5.68
N GLY A 14 5.99 -1.19 6.06
CA GLY A 14 7.23 -1.67 5.44
C GLY A 14 7.10 -1.82 3.91
N PHE A 15 8.18 -1.54 3.19
CA PHE A 15 8.19 -1.50 1.72
C PHE A 15 9.37 -2.26 1.08
N SER A 16 9.99 -3.18 1.84
CA SER A 16 10.93 -4.16 1.29
C SER A 16 10.20 -5.21 0.45
N ALA A 17 10.90 -6.00 -0.36
CA ALA A 17 10.27 -7.06 -1.16
C ALA A 17 9.54 -8.10 -0.29
N GLN A 18 9.99 -8.31 0.95
CA GLN A 18 9.35 -9.21 1.92
C GLN A 18 8.16 -8.58 2.66
N SER A 19 7.83 -7.31 2.40
CA SER A 19 6.72 -6.62 3.06
C SER A 19 5.36 -6.92 2.39
N ILE A 20 4.28 -6.81 3.18
CA ILE A 20 2.91 -7.16 2.74
C ILE A 20 2.44 -6.32 1.55
N ILE A 21 2.69 -5.00 1.56
CA ILE A 21 2.19 -4.09 0.51
C ILE A 21 2.81 -4.41 -0.86
N PRO A 22 4.15 -4.55 -1.00
CA PRO A 22 4.74 -5.00 -2.27
C PRO A 22 4.23 -6.38 -2.74
N GLN A 23 4.08 -7.36 -1.84
CA GLN A 23 3.57 -8.69 -2.22
C GLN A 23 2.12 -8.65 -2.69
N GLN A 24 1.26 -7.85 -2.05
CA GLN A 24 -0.13 -7.66 -2.50
C GLN A 24 -0.21 -6.99 -3.86
N ALA A 25 0.64 -6.00 -4.13
CA ALA A 25 0.70 -5.35 -5.43
C ALA A 25 1.13 -6.32 -6.54
N GLU A 26 2.12 -7.17 -6.27
CA GLU A 26 2.55 -8.22 -7.20
C GLU A 26 1.41 -9.20 -7.52
N VAL A 27 0.69 -9.69 -6.51
CA VAL A 27 -0.50 -10.55 -6.69
C VAL A 27 -1.60 -9.84 -7.49
N ALA A 28 -1.73 -8.53 -7.33
CA ALA A 28 -2.66 -7.70 -8.10
C ALA A 28 -2.16 -7.36 -9.52
N GLY A 29 -1.01 -7.89 -9.94
CA GLY A 29 -0.41 -7.64 -11.25
C GLY A 29 0.21 -6.26 -11.42
N MET A 30 0.58 -5.60 -10.32
CA MET A 30 1.19 -4.27 -10.29
C MET A 30 2.67 -4.38 -9.93
N ASP A 31 3.55 -3.93 -10.83
CA ASP A 31 4.96 -3.82 -10.52
C ASP A 31 5.26 -2.66 -9.54
N LYS A 32 6.47 -2.66 -8.99
CA LYS A 32 6.89 -1.67 -7.99
C LYS A 32 6.86 -0.24 -8.53
N THR A 33 7.20 -0.04 -9.80
CA THR A 33 7.20 1.30 -10.42
C THR A 33 5.77 1.81 -10.51
N ALA A 34 4.85 1.01 -11.02
CA ALA A 34 3.43 1.32 -11.12
C ALA A 34 2.81 1.63 -9.74
N LEU A 35 3.17 0.87 -8.70
CA LEU A 35 2.71 1.12 -7.34
C LEU A 35 3.20 2.47 -6.80
N ILE A 36 4.50 2.74 -6.90
CA ILE A 36 5.08 4.00 -6.40
C ILE A 36 4.53 5.21 -7.18
N SER A 37 4.41 5.11 -8.51
CA SER A 37 3.81 6.16 -9.33
C SER A 37 2.39 6.49 -8.88
N ARG A 38 1.56 5.48 -8.62
CA ARG A 38 0.19 5.69 -8.11
C ARG A 38 0.16 6.39 -6.75
N LEU A 39 1.09 6.06 -5.85
CA LEU A 39 1.20 6.71 -4.54
C LEU A 39 1.59 8.18 -4.66
N ILE A 40 2.54 8.51 -5.55
CA ILE A 40 2.95 9.89 -5.82
C ILE A 40 1.78 10.70 -6.39
N ASP A 41 1.07 10.15 -7.39
CA ASP A 41 -0.09 10.82 -7.98
C ASP A 41 -1.20 11.06 -6.95
N ALA A 42 -1.42 10.10 -6.04
CA ALA A 42 -2.38 10.24 -4.94
C ALA A 42 -1.96 11.35 -3.96
N ALA A 43 -0.67 11.44 -3.64
CA ALA A 43 -0.14 12.49 -2.77
C ALA A 43 -0.35 13.89 -3.39
N PHE A 44 -0.05 14.06 -4.69
CA PHE A 44 -0.31 15.33 -5.38
C PHE A 44 -1.79 15.69 -5.40
N ARG A 45 -2.69 14.74 -5.71
CA ARG A 45 -4.13 14.98 -5.66
C ARG A 45 -4.61 15.40 -4.27
N SER A 46 -4.11 14.76 -3.22
CA SER A 46 -4.46 15.11 -1.84
C SER A 46 -3.93 16.48 -1.42
N HIS A 47 -2.79 16.92 -1.96
CA HIS A 47 -2.20 18.22 -1.65
C HIS A 47 -2.91 19.38 -2.37
N GLN A 48 -3.51 19.13 -3.54
CA GLN A 48 -4.22 20.13 -4.33
C GLN A 48 -5.68 20.36 -3.91
N ALA A 49 -6.21 19.52 -3.00
CA ALA A 49 -7.56 19.62 -2.44
C ALA A 49 -7.56 20.46 -1.15
#